data_AF-A0A6N7PLE1-F1
#
_entry.id   AF-A0A6N7PLE1-F1
#
_cell.length_a   1.000
_cell.length_b   1.000
_cell.length_c   1.000
_cell.angle_alpha   90.00
_cell.angle_beta   90.00
_cell.angle_gamma   90.00
#
_symmetry.space_group_name_H-M   'P 1'
#
loop_
_entity.id
_entity.type
_entity.pdbx_description
1 polymer ?
#
loop_
_entity_poly.entity_id
_entity_poly.type
_entity_poly.pdbx_seq_one_letter_code
_entity_poly.pdbx_strand_id
1 'polypeptide(L)'
;MHRYHSNSCISLLALVLAASTASCVASEDVVLEDEMEAEAGDDESVADTEDVEAEDVEAEDVEASDEEVAEEEVLEEGETDEAESALSSARAETVRLFATQGSGVQRVNFAIPLAPGELSQESMIRVIHAGKELAAARRGLARHADGSLRSVQIQVDVAVSGPTDLEVVVGESPRGGSLSMIPVPQTLVDTNGTQGPRVYAVLSPQRLAKSGLMGKIAPASETAGSPYDGWAKVCDYDKHDVDAFAPKKSDPAVWLYDRGTTFYRGYARRGDVDTLRTAYTETALYRAGISGSGKSTRIGIPKKANDPKYHYTQNLAIHYLLTGDDRFREAAEDVAERMTAIWNPRYKGKDTGLWTERHAGFFLLDLTYAAMVSDDRSDHFQALADDAVDAYLAVQATYPAGYSDQNARCFAHHAGAHGEGYGYWGCSPWMSAILVDGLDLYANERGGQRGSQVRSSIVKLGRAILRDGLDASGKPFYFMGEGNNQGEEDPDNEHWGEAAYVMAVAYHHGRDAALASAVKSLVGKLQKHGRAPHMRSFNWQCRSAVATPAYMQ
;
A
#
# COMPACT_ATOMS: atom_id res chain seq x y z
N MET A 1 18.91 11.12 72.63
CA MET A 1 19.92 10.75 71.62
C MET A 1 19.59 11.51 70.35
N HIS A 2 20.40 12.52 70.06
CA HIS A 2 20.07 13.64 69.18
C HIS A 2 20.72 13.53 67.79
N ARG A 3 20.03 14.14 66.82
CA ARG A 3 20.48 14.43 65.45
C ARG A 3 21.82 15.17 65.45
N TYR A 4 22.62 14.96 64.40
CA TYR A 4 23.66 15.89 63.98
C TYR A 4 23.56 16.21 62.48
N HIS A 5 23.76 17.49 62.20
CA HIS A 5 23.89 18.13 60.90
C HIS A 5 25.38 18.20 60.47
N SER A 6 25.56 18.50 59.18
CA SER A 6 26.55 19.41 58.57
C SER A 6 28.00 18.97 58.26
N ASN A 7 28.29 19.07 56.95
CA ASN A 7 29.36 19.82 56.26
C ASN A 7 30.86 19.45 56.34
N SER A 8 31.38 19.15 55.14
CA SER A 8 32.55 19.76 54.44
C SER A 8 34.01 19.52 54.90
N CYS A 9 34.81 18.99 53.95
CA CYS A 9 36.24 19.24 53.68
C CYS A 9 36.41 19.14 52.13
N ILE A 10 36.88 20.10 51.31
CA ILE A 10 38.19 20.83 51.22
C ILE A 10 39.35 19.81 51.10
N SER A 11 40.23 19.71 50.10
CA SER A 11 40.62 20.39 48.84
C SER A 11 41.45 19.34 48.02
N LEU A 12 41.93 19.47 46.78
CA LEU A 12 42.88 20.45 46.21
C LEU A 12 43.34 19.94 44.80
N LEU A 13 43.83 20.88 43.96
CA LEU A 13 44.69 20.78 42.75
C LEU A 13 44.12 21.12 41.35
N ALA A 14 44.46 22.37 40.94
CA ALA A 14 45.16 22.83 39.73
C ALA A 14 44.59 22.53 38.33
N LEU A 15 44.13 23.51 37.54
CA LEU A 15 44.80 24.62 36.78
C LEU A 15 45.07 24.28 35.29
N VAL A 16 44.26 24.91 34.42
CA VAL A 16 44.64 25.68 33.20
C VAL A 16 44.92 24.98 31.84
N LEU A 17 44.05 25.37 30.88
CA LEU A 17 44.16 25.60 29.43
C LEU A 17 44.88 24.59 28.51
N ALA A 18 44.18 24.14 27.46
CA ALA A 18 44.26 24.74 26.11
C ALA A 18 43.34 24.02 25.11
N ALA A 19 42.80 24.81 24.18
CA ALA A 19 41.95 24.40 23.07
C ALA A 19 42.69 23.52 22.05
N SER A 20 41.96 22.61 21.39
CA SER A 20 42.29 22.16 20.05
C SER A 20 41.02 21.85 19.26
N THR A 21 40.93 22.58 18.16
CA THR A 21 40.10 22.45 16.97
C THR A 21 39.56 21.04 16.67
N ALA A 22 38.24 20.88 16.64
CA ALA A 22 37.60 19.79 15.92
C ALA A 22 36.98 20.35 14.63
N SER A 23 37.55 19.93 13.50
CA SER A 23 37.08 20.25 12.16
C SER A 23 35.60 19.94 11.99
N CYS A 24 34.86 20.97 11.58
CA CYS A 24 33.65 20.80 10.79
C CYS A 24 34.07 20.20 9.44
N VAL A 25 33.69 18.96 9.18
CA VAL A 25 33.59 18.46 7.81
C VAL A 25 32.10 18.53 7.48
N ALA A 26 31.73 19.62 6.83
CA ALA A 26 30.50 19.70 6.08
C ALA A 26 30.61 18.70 4.93
N SER A 27 29.67 17.76 4.86
CA SER A 27 29.46 16.98 3.64
C SER A 27 28.59 17.84 2.72
N GLU A 28 29.25 18.48 1.75
CA GLU A 28 28.61 19.03 0.57
C GLU A 28 28.12 17.90 -0.35
N ASP A 29 27.05 18.22 -1.08
CA ASP A 29 26.60 17.63 -2.35
C ASP A 29 25.82 16.30 -2.36
N VAL A 30 24.51 16.41 -2.14
CA VAL A 30 23.50 15.73 -2.98
C VAL A 30 22.40 16.75 -3.32
N VAL A 31 22.66 17.57 -4.34
CA VAL A 31 21.69 18.45 -4.99
C VAL A 31 21.76 18.13 -6.48
N LEU A 32 21.08 17.08 -6.94
CA LEU A 32 21.00 16.78 -8.38
C LEU A 32 19.63 16.29 -8.89
N GLU A 33 18.58 16.20 -8.06
CA GLU A 33 17.24 15.84 -8.56
C GLU A 33 16.16 16.93 -8.39
N ASP A 34 16.39 17.99 -7.60
CA ASP A 34 15.32 18.94 -7.23
C ASP A 34 15.32 20.29 -7.99
N GLU A 35 16.29 20.56 -8.88
CA GLU A 35 16.40 21.87 -9.57
C GLU A 35 16.04 21.86 -11.07
N MET A 36 15.53 20.75 -11.65
CA MET A 36 15.34 20.66 -13.11
C MET A 36 13.89 20.50 -13.62
N GLU A 37 12.88 20.81 -12.81
CA GLU A 37 11.46 20.82 -13.26
C GLU A 37 10.70 22.09 -12.82
N ALA A 38 11.37 23.22 -12.76
CA ALA A 38 10.73 24.52 -12.52
C ALA A 38 11.11 25.50 -13.62
N GLU A 39 10.61 25.31 -14.85
CA GLU A 39 10.26 26.35 -15.82
C GLU A 39 9.57 25.69 -17.04
N ALA A 40 8.24 25.54 -16.98
CA ALA A 40 7.40 25.49 -18.18
C ALA A 40 6.36 26.60 -17.99
N GLY A 41 6.65 27.75 -18.60
CA GLY A 41 5.82 28.93 -18.53
C GLY A 41 4.47 28.74 -19.25
N ASP A 42 3.45 29.31 -18.64
CA ASP A 42 2.16 29.58 -19.27
C ASP A 42 2.38 30.58 -20.41
N ASP A 43 2.23 30.13 -21.66
CA ASP A 43 2.04 30.99 -22.83
C ASP A 43 0.77 30.54 -23.55
N GLU A 44 -0.38 31.08 -23.10
CA GLU A 44 -1.63 31.02 -23.84
C GLU A 44 -1.53 31.93 -25.07
N SER A 45 -1.24 31.33 -26.23
CA SER A 45 -1.54 31.94 -27.52
C SER A 45 -2.70 31.19 -28.18
N VAL A 46 -3.85 31.84 -28.16
CA VAL A 46 -5.06 31.48 -28.90
C VAL A 46 -4.75 31.68 -30.39
N ALA A 47 -4.77 30.59 -31.15
CA ALA A 47 -4.82 30.64 -32.61
C ALA A 47 -6.08 29.90 -33.08
N ASP A 48 -6.98 30.67 -33.67
CA ASP A 48 -8.10 30.23 -34.48
C ASP A 48 -7.64 29.24 -35.57
N THR A 49 -8.34 28.13 -35.71
CA THR A 49 -8.37 27.38 -36.95
C THR A 49 -9.80 26.96 -37.30
N GLU A 50 -10.09 27.24 -38.56
CA GLU A 50 -11.36 27.25 -39.25
C GLU A 50 -11.96 25.85 -39.47
N ASP A 51 -13.30 25.88 -39.52
CA ASP A 51 -14.21 25.05 -40.30
C ASP A 51 -13.62 23.95 -41.19
N VAL A 52 -13.98 22.70 -40.92
CA VAL A 52 -14.06 21.65 -41.94
C VAL A 52 -15.40 20.93 -41.80
N GLU A 53 -16.10 20.92 -42.93
CA GLU A 53 -17.45 20.42 -43.14
C GLU A 53 -17.61 18.92 -42.81
N ALA A 54 -18.75 18.58 -42.21
CA ALA A 54 -19.20 17.22 -42.02
C ALA A 54 -19.94 16.76 -43.28
N GLU A 55 -19.44 15.73 -43.94
CA GLU A 55 -20.18 15.00 -44.97
C GLU A 55 -20.98 13.86 -44.34
N ASP A 56 -22.27 13.87 -44.66
CA ASP A 56 -23.26 12.84 -44.43
C ASP A 56 -22.82 11.49 -45.03
N VAL A 57 -22.94 10.41 -44.25
CA VAL A 57 -22.98 9.05 -44.80
C VAL A 57 -24.22 8.34 -44.28
N GLU A 58 -25.02 7.91 -45.23
CA GLU A 58 -26.35 7.35 -45.09
C GLU A 58 -26.39 6.04 -44.31
N ALA A 59 -27.51 5.87 -43.60
CA ALA A 59 -27.93 4.63 -42.98
C ALA A 59 -28.47 3.68 -44.06
N GLU A 60 -27.92 2.46 -44.13
CA GLU A 60 -28.58 1.35 -44.80
C GLU A 60 -29.14 0.36 -43.77
N ASP A 61 -30.45 0.18 -43.88
CA ASP A 61 -31.25 -0.87 -43.26
C ASP A 61 -30.76 -2.26 -43.68
N VAL A 62 -30.59 -3.17 -42.71
CA VAL A 62 -30.56 -4.61 -42.99
C VAL A 62 -31.56 -5.30 -42.07
N GLU A 63 -32.48 -5.98 -42.75
CA GLU A 63 -33.63 -6.67 -42.23
C GLU A 63 -33.30 -7.88 -41.35
N ALA A 64 -34.31 -8.20 -40.55
CA ALA A 64 -34.44 -9.33 -39.65
C ALA A 64 -34.28 -10.71 -40.32
N SER A 65 -33.77 -11.66 -39.54
CA SER A 65 -34.16 -13.06 -39.66
C SER A 65 -34.34 -13.65 -38.27
N ASP A 66 -35.60 -13.93 -37.95
CA ASP A 66 -36.06 -14.70 -36.81
C ASP A 66 -35.51 -16.14 -36.89
N GLU A 67 -34.81 -16.60 -35.85
CA GLU A 67 -34.61 -18.03 -35.59
C GLU A 67 -35.23 -18.37 -34.24
N GLU A 68 -36.33 -19.11 -34.32
CA GLU A 68 -36.98 -19.83 -33.23
C GLU A 68 -35.97 -20.78 -32.57
N VAL A 69 -35.70 -20.58 -31.28
CA VAL A 69 -35.03 -21.58 -30.43
C VAL A 69 -36.06 -22.08 -29.43
N ALA A 70 -36.30 -23.38 -29.50
CA ALA A 70 -37.25 -24.13 -28.68
C ALA A 70 -36.93 -23.99 -27.18
N GLU A 71 -37.96 -23.65 -26.41
CA GLU A 71 -37.98 -23.74 -24.95
C GLU A 71 -38.04 -25.23 -24.55
N GLU A 72 -36.98 -25.74 -23.94
CA GLU A 72 -36.96 -27.02 -23.25
C GLU A 72 -37.08 -26.74 -21.75
N GLU A 73 -38.30 -26.86 -21.21
CA GLU A 73 -38.58 -26.85 -19.77
C GLU A 73 -37.90 -28.07 -19.11
N VAL A 74 -36.77 -27.83 -18.44
CA VAL A 74 -36.21 -28.77 -17.48
C VAL A 74 -36.62 -28.35 -16.08
N LEU A 75 -37.56 -29.10 -15.51
CA LEU A 75 -37.90 -29.08 -14.09
C LEU A 75 -36.75 -29.71 -13.28
N GLU A 76 -35.85 -28.90 -12.74
CA GLU A 76 -34.96 -29.32 -11.64
C GLU A 76 -35.60 -28.94 -10.30
N GLU A 77 -36.32 -29.91 -9.73
CA GLU A 77 -36.63 -29.92 -8.31
C GLU A 77 -35.42 -30.44 -7.53
N GLY A 78 -34.93 -29.64 -6.58
CA GLY A 78 -34.33 -30.16 -5.36
C GLY A 78 -32.81 -30.06 -5.23
N GLU A 79 -32.30 -28.88 -4.88
CA GLU A 79 -31.06 -28.77 -4.09
C GLU A 79 -31.01 -27.44 -3.33
N THR A 80 -31.88 -27.29 -2.32
CA THR A 80 -31.81 -26.17 -1.37
C THR A 80 -31.54 -26.70 0.03
N ASP A 81 -30.35 -27.25 0.28
CA ASP A 81 -29.93 -27.55 1.66
C ASP A 81 -28.40 -27.57 1.90
N GLU A 82 -27.54 -27.32 0.90
CA GLU A 82 -26.07 -27.29 1.13
C GLU A 82 -25.47 -25.88 1.37
N ALA A 83 -26.26 -24.80 1.26
CA ALA A 83 -25.75 -23.43 1.43
C ALA A 83 -25.62 -22.96 2.89
N GLU A 84 -26.12 -23.71 3.88
CA GLU A 84 -26.01 -23.33 5.31
C GLU A 84 -24.80 -23.93 6.05
N SER A 85 -23.99 -24.78 5.41
CA SER A 85 -22.94 -25.58 6.07
C SER A 85 -21.52 -24.99 5.99
N ALA A 86 -21.38 -23.68 5.77
CA ALA A 86 -20.06 -23.02 5.68
C ALA A 86 -19.84 -21.91 6.73
N LEU A 87 -20.59 -21.90 7.84
CA LEU A 87 -20.19 -21.09 8.99
C LEU A 87 -18.88 -21.67 9.57
N SER A 88 -17.76 -21.04 9.18
CA SER A 88 -16.44 -21.20 9.80
C SER A 88 -16.58 -21.40 11.30
N SER A 89 -15.97 -22.46 11.84
CA SER A 89 -15.85 -22.69 13.28
C SER A 89 -15.46 -21.39 14.00
N ALA A 90 -16.15 -21.09 15.11
CA ALA A 90 -15.88 -19.89 15.90
C ALA A 90 -14.39 -19.83 16.28
N ARG A 91 -13.78 -18.64 16.17
CA ARG A 91 -12.36 -18.42 16.52
C ARG A 91 -12.23 -17.20 17.43
N ALA A 92 -11.33 -17.31 18.40
CA ALA A 92 -10.98 -16.22 19.30
C ALA A 92 -9.71 -15.51 18.85
N GLU A 93 -9.75 -14.18 18.82
CA GLU A 93 -8.61 -13.30 18.52
C GLU A 93 -8.33 -12.42 19.75
N THR A 94 -7.08 -12.37 20.19
CA THR A 94 -6.69 -11.44 21.27
C THR A 94 -6.41 -10.06 20.69
N VAL A 95 -7.09 -9.05 21.22
CA VAL A 95 -6.86 -7.63 20.90
C VAL A 95 -6.33 -6.94 22.15
N ARG A 96 -5.11 -6.39 22.08
CA ARG A 96 -4.48 -5.71 23.20
C ARG A 96 -4.71 -4.21 23.15
N LEU A 97 -5.19 -3.64 24.24
CA LEU A 97 -5.52 -2.23 24.36
C LEU A 97 -4.41 -1.45 25.07
N PHE A 98 -4.08 -0.28 24.55
CA PHE A 98 -3.11 0.66 25.12
C PHE A 98 -3.73 2.05 25.21
N ALA A 99 -3.95 2.54 26.43
CA ALA A 99 -4.44 3.91 26.64
C ALA A 99 -3.34 4.93 26.30
N THR A 100 -3.70 5.96 25.54
CA THR A 100 -2.80 7.10 25.27
C THR A 100 -2.97 8.20 26.30
N GLN A 101 -4.17 8.39 26.83
CA GLN A 101 -4.46 9.42 27.84
C GLN A 101 -5.53 8.96 28.84
N GLY A 102 -5.30 9.32 30.11
CA GLY A 102 -6.25 9.09 31.20
C GLY A 102 -6.37 7.63 31.66
N SER A 103 -7.19 7.43 32.67
CA SER A 103 -7.62 6.10 33.14
C SER A 103 -9.14 6.08 33.29
N GLY A 104 -9.72 4.89 33.27
CA GLY A 104 -11.15 4.68 33.45
C GLY A 104 -11.85 4.20 32.19
N VAL A 105 -13.18 4.27 32.19
CA VAL A 105 -14.01 3.74 31.10
C VAL A 105 -13.86 4.62 29.87
N GLN A 106 -13.41 4.01 28.77
CA GLN A 106 -13.27 4.64 27.46
C GLN A 106 -14.13 3.90 26.44
N ARG A 107 -14.72 4.66 25.53
CA ARG A 107 -15.21 4.11 24.27
C ARG A 107 -14.00 3.77 23.40
N VAL A 108 -13.76 2.48 23.20
CA VAL A 108 -12.70 1.96 22.34
C VAL A 108 -13.30 1.63 20.98
N ASN A 109 -12.63 2.04 19.91
CA ASN A 109 -13.04 1.82 18.52
C ASN A 109 -11.89 1.21 17.73
N PHE A 110 -12.17 0.11 17.04
CA PHE A 110 -11.23 -0.57 16.15
C PHE A 110 -12.01 -1.45 15.18
N ALA A 111 -11.35 -2.04 14.20
CA ALA A 111 -11.96 -3.02 13.33
C ALA A 111 -11.11 -4.29 13.24
N ILE A 112 -11.77 -5.44 13.07
CA ILE A 112 -11.10 -6.72 12.80
C ILE A 112 -11.16 -6.97 11.29
N PRO A 113 -10.01 -7.00 10.59
CA PRO A 113 -9.97 -7.37 9.19
C PRO A 113 -10.08 -8.90 9.05
N LEU A 114 -10.77 -9.33 8.01
CA LEU A 114 -11.24 -10.69 7.80
C LEU A 114 -10.80 -11.18 6.42
N ALA A 115 -10.41 -12.45 6.33
CA ALA A 115 -10.14 -13.09 5.05
C ALA A 115 -11.44 -13.33 4.25
N PRO A 116 -11.37 -13.56 2.92
CA PRO A 116 -12.53 -14.05 2.16
C PRO A 116 -13.15 -15.31 2.79
N GLY A 117 -14.47 -15.41 2.72
CA GLY A 117 -15.28 -16.49 3.29
C GLY A 117 -15.35 -16.53 4.81
N GLU A 118 -14.72 -15.58 5.50
CA GLU A 118 -14.47 -15.72 6.94
C GLU A 118 -15.67 -15.31 7.83
N LEU A 119 -16.48 -14.36 7.37
CA LEU A 119 -17.71 -13.91 8.04
C LEU A 119 -18.59 -13.11 7.08
N SER A 120 -19.90 -13.38 6.99
CA SER A 120 -20.80 -12.61 6.09
C SER A 120 -21.69 -11.59 6.82
N GLN A 121 -21.81 -11.71 8.14
CA GLN A 121 -22.66 -10.86 8.98
C GLN A 121 -21.90 -10.40 10.23
N GLU A 122 -21.90 -9.09 10.47
CA GLU A 122 -21.22 -8.46 11.60
C GLU A 122 -21.85 -8.82 12.95
N SER A 123 -23.11 -9.27 12.95
CA SER A 123 -23.84 -9.76 14.13
C SER A 123 -23.20 -11.01 14.73
N MET A 124 -22.29 -11.68 14.02
CA MET A 124 -21.62 -12.92 14.45
C MET A 124 -20.25 -12.64 15.10
N ILE A 125 -20.14 -11.54 15.86
CA ILE A 125 -18.94 -11.19 16.62
C ILE A 125 -19.29 -11.02 18.10
N ARG A 126 -18.55 -11.70 18.98
CA ARG A 126 -18.60 -11.51 20.43
C ARG A 126 -17.33 -10.84 20.93
N VAL A 127 -17.45 -9.98 21.94
CA VAL A 127 -16.30 -9.33 22.59
C VAL A 127 -16.34 -9.65 24.09
N ILE A 128 -15.26 -10.21 24.60
CA ILE A 128 -15.12 -10.65 26.00
C ILE A 128 -13.96 -9.90 26.63
N HIS A 129 -14.14 -9.48 27.88
CA HIS A 129 -13.08 -8.93 28.71
C HIS A 129 -13.15 -9.55 30.10
N ALA A 130 -12.02 -10.11 30.58
CA ALA A 130 -11.93 -10.79 31.88
C ALA A 130 -13.04 -11.84 32.10
N GLY A 131 -13.34 -12.63 31.06
CA GLY A 131 -14.37 -13.68 31.08
C GLY A 131 -15.82 -13.18 31.03
N LYS A 132 -16.05 -11.86 30.98
CA LYS A 132 -17.38 -11.26 30.84
C LYS A 132 -17.57 -10.73 29.42
N GLU A 133 -18.68 -11.13 28.79
CA GLU A 133 -19.08 -10.54 27.51
C GLU A 133 -19.46 -9.07 27.69
N LEU A 134 -18.91 -8.22 26.82
CA LEU A 134 -19.19 -6.78 26.79
C LEU A 134 -20.37 -6.48 25.86
N ALA A 135 -21.12 -5.43 26.18
CA ALA A 135 -21.98 -4.83 25.18
C ALA A 135 -21.13 -4.17 24.09
N ALA A 136 -21.49 -4.37 22.83
CA ALA A 136 -20.72 -3.83 21.71
C ALA A 136 -21.60 -3.32 20.56
N ALA A 137 -21.09 -2.33 19.83
CA ALA A 137 -21.63 -1.89 18.54
C ALA A 137 -20.78 -2.51 17.43
N ARG A 138 -21.42 -2.88 16.32
CA ARG A 138 -20.79 -3.60 15.21
C ARG A 138 -21.26 -3.01 13.89
N ARG A 139 -20.36 -2.91 12.91
CA ARG A 139 -20.68 -2.46 11.54
C ARG A 139 -19.74 -3.13 10.55
N GLY A 140 -20.28 -3.81 9.53
CA GLY A 140 -19.49 -4.26 8.39
C GLY A 140 -19.00 -3.06 7.57
N LEU A 141 -17.71 -3.04 7.18
CA LEU A 141 -17.10 -1.87 6.52
C LEU A 141 -16.98 -2.00 5.00
N ALA A 142 -16.72 -3.21 4.50
CA ALA A 142 -16.61 -3.50 3.08
C ALA A 142 -16.81 -5.00 2.86
N ARG A 143 -16.98 -5.43 1.60
CA ARG A 143 -17.17 -6.84 1.23
C ARG A 143 -16.13 -7.34 0.22
N HIS A 144 -15.73 -8.59 0.39
CA HIS A 144 -15.00 -9.36 -0.61
C HIS A 144 -15.94 -9.71 -1.77
N ALA A 145 -15.37 -10.15 -2.90
CA ALA A 145 -16.15 -10.53 -4.08
C ALA A 145 -17.12 -11.70 -3.81
N ASP A 146 -16.83 -12.55 -2.83
CA ASP A 146 -17.70 -13.64 -2.37
C ASP A 146 -18.84 -13.18 -1.44
N GLY A 147 -18.98 -11.86 -1.23
CA GLY A 147 -19.98 -11.25 -0.37
C GLY A 147 -19.64 -11.28 1.13
N SER A 148 -18.58 -11.98 1.54
CA SER A 148 -18.10 -11.95 2.94
C SER A 148 -17.56 -10.57 3.31
N LEU A 149 -17.58 -10.22 4.59
CA LEU A 149 -17.10 -8.96 5.11
C LEU A 149 -15.57 -8.92 5.06
N ARG A 150 -15.00 -7.81 4.59
CA ARG A 150 -13.55 -7.52 4.67
C ARG A 150 -13.10 -7.11 6.06
N SER A 151 -13.96 -6.41 6.76
CA SER A 151 -13.67 -5.91 8.10
C SER A 151 -14.96 -5.59 8.84
N VAL A 152 -14.92 -5.73 10.16
CA VAL A 152 -16.00 -5.31 11.06
C VAL A 152 -15.47 -4.32 12.07
N GLN A 153 -16.02 -3.12 12.05
CA GLN A 153 -15.83 -2.12 13.10
C GLN A 153 -16.54 -2.56 14.37
N ILE A 154 -15.85 -2.41 15.49
CA ILE A 154 -16.29 -2.80 16.83
C ILE A 154 -16.09 -1.59 17.74
N GLN A 155 -17.13 -1.30 18.54
CA GLN A 155 -17.05 -0.35 19.64
C GLN A 155 -17.48 -0.99 20.95
N VAL A 156 -16.68 -0.79 22.00
CA VAL A 156 -16.95 -1.25 23.36
C VAL A 156 -16.61 -0.18 24.39
N ASP A 157 -17.30 -0.19 25.52
CA ASP A 157 -16.95 0.61 26.69
C ASP A 157 -16.16 -0.27 27.67
N VAL A 158 -14.88 0.06 27.90
CA VAL A 158 -13.99 -0.73 28.76
C VAL A 158 -13.11 0.19 29.60
N ALA A 159 -12.88 -0.20 30.85
CA ALA A 159 -11.96 0.51 31.72
C ALA A 159 -10.52 0.16 31.34
N VAL A 160 -9.74 1.16 30.91
CA VAL A 160 -8.34 0.98 30.54
C VAL A 160 -7.48 1.80 31.49
N SER A 161 -6.65 1.14 32.28
CA SER A 161 -5.67 1.75 33.19
C SER A 161 -4.23 1.27 32.94
N GLY A 162 -4.05 0.40 31.95
CA GLY A 162 -2.81 -0.23 31.52
C GLY A 162 -3.09 -1.19 30.36
N PRO A 163 -2.11 -1.98 29.92
CA PRO A 163 -2.32 -3.01 28.90
C PRO A 163 -3.50 -3.91 29.28
N THR A 164 -4.52 -3.94 28.42
CA THR A 164 -5.80 -4.63 28.68
C THR A 164 -6.14 -5.52 27.50
N ASP A 165 -6.38 -6.80 27.72
CA ASP A 165 -6.72 -7.74 26.64
C ASP A 165 -8.24 -7.87 26.49
N LEU A 166 -8.70 -7.82 25.25
CA LEU A 166 -10.02 -8.25 24.80
C LEU A 166 -9.87 -9.58 24.04
N GLU A 167 -10.83 -10.45 24.20
CA GLU A 167 -11.02 -11.62 23.34
C GLU A 167 -12.18 -11.33 22.39
N VAL A 168 -11.88 -11.25 21.09
CA VAL A 168 -12.87 -11.05 20.03
C VAL A 168 -13.13 -12.39 19.36
N VAL A 169 -14.32 -12.94 19.56
CA VAL A 169 -14.73 -14.21 18.96
C VAL A 169 -15.50 -13.93 17.69
N VAL A 170 -14.99 -14.43 16.56
CA VAL A 170 -15.63 -14.30 15.25
C VAL A 170 -16.33 -15.61 14.88
N GLY A 171 -17.55 -15.50 14.34
CA GLY A 171 -18.40 -16.64 13.98
C GLY A 171 -19.35 -17.07 15.10
N GLU A 172 -19.52 -16.28 16.17
CA GLU A 172 -20.45 -16.56 17.26
C GLU A 172 -21.36 -15.36 17.53
N SER A 173 -22.67 -15.59 17.62
CA SER A 173 -23.63 -14.56 17.98
C SER A 173 -23.40 -14.08 19.42
N PRO A 174 -23.43 -12.76 19.69
CA PRO A 174 -23.29 -12.23 21.03
C PRO A 174 -24.49 -12.59 21.90
N ARG A 175 -24.24 -12.79 23.19
CA ARG A 175 -25.25 -12.94 24.25
C ARG A 175 -25.27 -11.74 25.19
N GLY A 176 -24.30 -10.83 25.04
CA GLY A 176 -24.21 -9.56 25.72
C GLY A 176 -25.16 -8.52 25.15
N GLY A 177 -25.21 -7.35 25.79
CA GLY A 177 -26.04 -6.24 25.32
C GLY A 177 -25.56 -5.64 24.00
N SER A 178 -26.39 -4.78 23.41
CA SER A 178 -26.00 -3.92 22.30
C SER A 178 -25.48 -2.57 22.81
N LEU A 179 -24.50 -2.00 22.12
CA LEU A 179 -24.08 -0.62 22.30
C LEU A 179 -24.43 0.19 21.05
N SER A 180 -24.77 1.47 21.22
CA SER A 180 -24.94 2.37 20.07
C SER A 180 -23.57 2.80 19.54
N MET A 181 -23.38 2.69 18.22
CA MET A 181 -22.20 3.21 17.53
C MET A 181 -22.16 4.74 17.67
N ILE A 182 -21.00 5.29 18.00
CA ILE A 182 -20.74 6.74 17.91
C ILE A 182 -19.75 7.03 16.78
N PRO A 183 -19.73 8.25 16.22
CA PRO A 183 -18.73 8.64 15.22
C PRO A 183 -17.30 8.45 15.73
N VAL A 184 -16.42 7.88 14.90
CA VAL A 184 -15.00 7.67 15.23
C VAL A 184 -14.30 8.94 15.75
N PRO A 185 -14.55 10.17 15.25
CA PRO A 185 -13.94 11.38 15.81
C PRO A 185 -14.14 11.55 17.33
N GLN A 186 -15.22 10.99 17.88
CA GLN A 186 -15.51 11.06 19.31
C GLN A 186 -14.68 10.07 20.13
N THR A 187 -13.96 9.13 19.51
CA THR A 187 -13.05 8.17 20.18
C THR A 187 -11.58 8.59 20.10
N LEU A 188 -11.30 9.73 19.48
CA LEU A 188 -9.94 10.24 19.24
C LEU A 188 -9.47 11.20 20.35
N VAL A 189 -8.16 11.43 20.42
CA VAL A 189 -7.57 12.47 21.26
C VAL A 189 -7.88 13.85 20.67
N ASP A 190 -7.59 14.02 19.38
CA ASP A 190 -8.08 15.14 18.56
C ASP A 190 -9.04 14.59 17.51
N THR A 191 -10.13 15.30 17.26
CA THR A 191 -11.15 14.95 16.28
C THR A 191 -10.59 14.70 14.89
N ASN A 192 -9.49 15.35 14.47
CA ASN A 192 -8.84 15.10 13.17
C ASN A 192 -7.98 13.82 13.13
N GLY A 193 -7.75 13.14 14.26
CA GLY A 193 -6.96 11.92 14.36
C GLY A 193 -5.45 12.08 14.37
N THR A 194 -4.93 13.30 14.25
CA THR A 194 -3.47 13.57 14.19
C THR A 194 -2.72 13.34 15.52
N GLN A 195 -3.45 13.01 16.59
CA GLN A 195 -2.91 12.58 17.89
C GLN A 195 -3.29 11.12 18.23
N GLY A 196 -3.88 10.40 17.26
CA GLY A 196 -4.33 9.03 17.43
C GLY A 196 -5.63 8.86 18.23
N PRO A 197 -6.06 7.61 18.44
CA PRO A 197 -7.18 7.26 19.30
C PRO A 197 -6.83 7.42 20.78
N ARG A 198 -7.84 7.57 21.64
CA ARG A 198 -7.62 7.55 23.11
C ARG A 198 -7.15 6.19 23.62
N VAL A 199 -7.46 5.13 22.88
CA VAL A 199 -7.02 3.77 23.14
C VAL A 199 -6.65 3.12 21.82
N TYR A 200 -5.40 2.70 21.67
CA TYR A 200 -4.99 1.85 20.56
C TYR A 200 -5.43 0.41 20.81
N ALA A 201 -6.00 -0.22 19.79
CA ALA A 201 -6.31 -1.64 19.77
C ALA A 201 -5.34 -2.35 18.82
N VAL A 202 -4.48 -3.18 19.39
CA VAL A 202 -3.41 -3.89 18.68
C VAL A 202 -3.86 -5.32 18.38
N LEU A 203 -3.80 -5.68 17.12
CA LEU A 203 -4.12 -6.99 16.55
C LEU A 203 -2.84 -7.81 16.40
N SER A 204 -2.99 -9.14 16.39
CA SER A 204 -1.85 -10.02 16.15
C SER A 204 -1.34 -9.89 14.70
N PRO A 205 -0.01 -10.06 14.46
CA PRO A 205 0.53 -10.15 13.11
C PRO A 205 -0.14 -11.23 12.26
N GLN A 206 -0.49 -12.38 12.87
CA GLN A 206 -1.15 -13.49 12.20
C GLN A 206 -2.52 -13.07 11.68
N ARG A 207 -3.29 -12.31 12.47
CA ARG A 207 -4.59 -11.82 12.05
C ARG A 207 -4.48 -10.88 10.86
N LEU A 208 -3.55 -9.93 10.94
CA LEU A 208 -3.30 -8.93 9.91
C LEU A 208 -2.84 -9.59 8.61
N ALA A 209 -1.85 -10.49 8.68
CA ALA A 209 -1.36 -11.26 7.54
C ALA A 209 -2.45 -12.12 6.89
N LYS A 210 -3.22 -12.87 7.69
CA LYS A 210 -4.30 -13.73 7.18
C LYS A 210 -5.42 -12.95 6.50
N SER A 211 -5.70 -11.72 6.93
CA SER A 211 -6.78 -10.92 6.34
C SER A 211 -6.52 -10.51 4.89
N GLY A 212 -5.25 -10.44 4.47
CA GLY A 212 -4.86 -9.92 3.16
C GLY A 212 -5.05 -8.41 2.97
N LEU A 213 -5.49 -7.67 4.00
CA LEU A 213 -5.81 -6.23 3.93
C LEU A 213 -4.63 -5.39 3.41
N MET A 214 -3.42 -5.70 3.86
CA MET A 214 -2.20 -5.01 3.44
C MET A 214 -1.50 -5.71 2.26
N GLY A 215 -2.21 -6.57 1.53
CA GLY A 215 -1.62 -7.55 0.60
C GLY A 215 -0.99 -8.73 1.33
N LYS A 216 -0.39 -9.66 0.57
CA LYS A 216 0.30 -10.83 1.13
C LYS A 216 1.52 -10.37 1.95
N ILE A 217 1.50 -10.63 3.26
CA ILE A 217 2.57 -10.24 4.19
C ILE A 217 2.88 -11.42 5.12
N ALA A 218 4.15 -11.62 5.45
CA ALA A 218 4.58 -12.60 6.43
C ALA A 218 4.94 -11.90 7.76
N PRO A 219 4.39 -12.33 8.91
CA PRO A 219 4.83 -11.90 10.22
C PRO A 219 6.36 -12.00 10.39
N ALA A 220 6.97 -11.03 11.07
CA ALA A 220 8.42 -11.02 11.28
C ALA A 220 8.90 -12.26 12.05
N SER A 221 8.05 -12.81 12.94
CA SER A 221 8.34 -14.06 13.67
C SER A 221 8.46 -15.28 12.76
N GLU A 222 7.83 -15.29 11.59
CA GLU A 222 7.89 -16.41 10.64
C GLU A 222 9.10 -16.31 9.71
N THR A 223 9.65 -15.10 9.53
CA THR A 223 10.82 -14.87 8.68
C THR A 223 12.12 -14.85 9.45
N ALA A 224 12.07 -14.69 10.78
CA ALA A 224 13.23 -14.55 11.65
C ALA A 224 14.24 -15.69 11.44
N GLY A 225 15.47 -15.32 11.10
CA GLY A 225 16.57 -16.28 10.86
C GLY A 225 16.46 -17.10 9.57
N SER A 226 15.43 -16.87 8.75
CA SER A 226 15.31 -17.50 7.43
C SER A 226 16.20 -16.81 6.37
N PRO A 227 16.43 -17.43 5.20
CA PRO A 227 17.07 -16.78 4.07
C PRO A 227 16.34 -15.52 3.56
N TYR A 228 15.10 -15.27 4.01
CA TYR A 228 14.27 -14.15 3.57
C TYR A 228 14.16 -13.02 4.61
N ASP A 229 14.97 -13.04 5.67
CA ASP A 229 14.89 -12.07 6.78
C ASP A 229 15.58 -10.71 6.50
N GLY A 230 15.84 -10.36 5.22
CA GLY A 230 16.63 -9.18 4.85
C GLY A 230 16.05 -7.86 5.35
N TRP A 231 14.72 -7.74 5.36
CA TRP A 231 14.05 -6.52 5.81
C TRP A 231 14.07 -6.32 7.31
N ALA A 232 14.36 -7.33 8.13
CA ALA A 232 14.53 -7.12 9.58
C ALA A 232 15.74 -6.20 9.88
N LYS A 233 16.76 -6.21 9.02
CA LYS A 233 17.94 -5.32 9.13
C LYS A 233 17.71 -3.94 8.51
N VAL A 234 17.00 -3.89 7.39
CA VAL A 234 16.88 -2.67 6.58
C VAL A 234 15.71 -1.79 7.04
N CYS A 235 14.60 -2.40 7.44
CA CYS A 235 13.39 -1.69 7.84
C CYS A 235 13.37 -1.40 9.34
N ASP A 236 14.12 -0.36 9.71
CA ASP A 236 14.14 0.19 11.07
C ASP A 236 12.94 1.14 11.28
N TYR A 237 11.79 0.56 11.64
CA TYR A 237 10.56 1.31 11.89
C TYR A 237 10.67 2.25 13.09
N ASP A 238 11.53 1.95 14.06
CA ASP A 238 11.69 2.77 15.26
C ASP A 238 12.51 4.03 14.94
N LYS A 239 13.57 3.89 14.12
CA LYS A 239 14.38 5.03 13.65
C LYS A 239 13.60 6.01 12.77
N HIS A 240 12.66 5.51 11.98
CA HIS A 240 11.93 6.30 10.99
C HIS A 240 10.49 6.60 11.39
N ASP A 241 10.18 6.52 12.69
CA ASP A 241 8.84 6.67 13.24
C ASP A 241 8.25 8.10 13.07
N VAL A 242 7.04 8.30 13.62
CA VAL A 242 6.33 9.59 13.54
C VAL A 242 7.10 10.73 14.19
N ASP A 243 7.87 10.48 15.25
CA ASP A 243 8.62 11.52 15.95
C ASP A 243 9.83 11.97 15.13
N ALA A 244 10.46 11.04 14.40
CA ALA A 244 11.47 11.37 13.40
C ALA A 244 10.88 12.15 12.20
N PHE A 245 9.66 11.81 11.78
CA PHE A 245 8.98 12.39 10.62
C PHE A 245 8.41 13.79 10.86
N ALA A 246 7.77 14.02 12.01
CA ALA A 246 7.08 15.25 12.35
C ALA A 246 7.90 16.54 12.09
N PRO A 247 9.19 16.64 12.47
CA PRO A 247 9.99 17.84 12.19
C PRO A 247 10.34 18.03 10.70
N LYS A 248 10.20 16.99 9.87
CA LYS A 248 10.56 17.00 8.44
C LYS A 248 9.36 17.04 7.50
N LYS A 249 8.13 16.95 8.00
CA LYS A 249 6.91 16.86 7.17
C LYS A 249 6.67 18.02 6.20
N SER A 250 7.40 19.13 6.31
CA SER A 250 7.38 20.22 5.32
C SER A 250 8.24 19.93 4.08
N ASP A 251 9.13 18.95 4.16
CA ASP A 251 9.91 18.45 3.03
C ASP A 251 9.06 17.42 2.26
N PRO A 252 8.73 17.65 0.97
CA PRO A 252 7.98 16.67 0.18
C PRO A 252 8.71 15.33 0.06
N ALA A 253 10.05 15.28 0.06
CA ALA A 253 10.80 14.04 -0.15
C ALA A 253 10.52 12.99 0.93
N VAL A 254 10.21 13.39 2.17
CA VAL A 254 9.86 12.44 3.23
C VAL A 254 8.49 11.81 3.01
N TRP A 255 7.59 12.41 2.23
CA TRP A 255 6.28 11.84 1.91
C TRP A 255 6.29 10.86 0.74
N LEU A 256 7.40 10.76 0.01
CA LEU A 256 7.49 9.86 -1.14
C LEU A 256 7.20 8.43 -0.72
N TYR A 257 6.47 7.75 -1.59
CA TYR A 257 6.23 6.32 -1.55
C TYR A 257 5.27 5.81 -0.47
N ASP A 258 4.28 6.65 -0.11
CA ASP A 258 3.16 6.27 0.75
C ASP A 258 3.59 5.71 2.12
N ARG A 259 4.04 6.62 2.97
CA ARG A 259 4.47 6.31 4.34
C ARG A 259 3.43 5.60 5.18
N GLY A 260 2.17 5.96 5.04
CA GLY A 260 1.08 5.34 5.78
C GLY A 260 1.05 3.83 5.52
N THR A 261 1.12 3.44 4.24
CA THR A 261 1.17 2.03 3.84
C THR A 261 2.44 1.33 4.29
N THR A 262 3.61 1.98 4.21
CA THR A 262 4.87 1.45 4.75
C THR A 262 4.70 1.04 6.22
N PHE A 263 4.15 1.92 7.05
CA PHE A 263 3.96 1.63 8.47
C PHE A 263 2.81 0.66 8.74
N TYR A 264 1.73 0.65 7.97
CA TYR A 264 0.69 -0.38 8.12
C TYR A 264 1.20 -1.78 7.79
N ARG A 265 2.06 -1.91 6.77
CA ARG A 265 2.74 -3.19 6.48
C ARG A 265 3.76 -3.54 7.54
N GLY A 266 4.50 -2.56 8.07
CA GLY A 266 5.33 -2.75 9.26
C GLY A 266 4.55 -3.30 10.45
N TYR A 267 3.38 -2.72 10.70
CA TYR A 267 2.48 -3.15 11.76
C TYR A 267 1.94 -4.56 11.52
N ALA A 268 1.55 -4.90 10.28
CA ALA A 268 1.17 -6.27 9.93
C ALA A 268 2.29 -7.29 10.20
N ARG A 269 3.56 -6.88 10.08
CA ARG A 269 4.71 -7.74 10.37
C ARG A 269 5.02 -7.85 11.85
N ARG A 270 4.96 -6.74 12.60
CA ARG A 270 5.44 -6.66 13.99
C ARG A 270 4.35 -6.81 15.04
N GLY A 271 3.14 -6.30 14.77
CA GLY A 271 1.99 -6.34 15.68
C GLY A 271 2.21 -5.56 16.98
N ASP A 272 3.01 -4.49 16.95
CA ASP A 272 3.26 -3.62 18.09
C ASP A 272 2.56 -2.26 17.99
N VAL A 273 2.39 -1.63 19.15
CA VAL A 273 1.68 -0.36 19.29
C VAL A 273 2.43 0.83 18.69
N ASP A 274 3.76 0.84 18.69
CA ASP A 274 4.56 1.99 18.23
C ASP A 274 4.53 2.11 16.71
N THR A 275 4.60 0.98 16.02
CA THR A 275 4.44 0.91 14.57
C THR A 275 3.01 1.28 14.16
N LEU A 276 2.00 0.81 14.91
CA LEU A 276 0.60 1.20 14.69
C LEU A 276 0.38 2.70 14.94
N ARG A 277 0.94 3.26 16.01
CA ARG A 277 0.89 4.70 16.34
C ARG A 277 1.39 5.53 15.17
N THR A 278 2.53 5.14 14.59
CA THR A 278 3.10 5.83 13.43
C THR A 278 2.19 5.71 12.21
N ALA A 279 1.76 4.49 11.85
CA ALA A 279 0.85 4.26 10.74
C ALA A 279 -0.43 5.11 10.83
N TYR A 280 -1.05 5.10 12.03
CA TYR A 280 -2.26 5.85 12.31
C TYR A 280 -2.04 7.35 12.16
N THR A 281 -1.02 7.88 12.84
CA THR A 281 -0.80 9.32 12.97
C THR A 281 -0.39 9.93 11.64
N GLU A 282 0.50 9.29 10.89
CA GLU A 282 0.96 9.81 9.61
C GLU A 282 -0.12 9.74 8.52
N THR A 283 -0.95 8.70 8.54
CA THR A 283 -2.11 8.61 7.65
C THR A 283 -3.15 9.68 7.99
N ALA A 284 -3.38 9.96 9.28
CA ALA A 284 -4.23 11.06 9.71
C ALA A 284 -3.67 12.44 9.34
N LEU A 285 -2.34 12.64 9.42
CA LEU A 285 -1.67 13.86 8.96
C LEU A 285 -1.83 14.05 7.44
N TYR A 286 -1.68 12.99 6.65
CA TYR A 286 -1.93 13.02 5.21
C TYR A 286 -3.38 13.44 4.92
N ARG A 287 -4.35 12.76 5.54
CA ARG A 287 -5.79 13.06 5.39
C ARG A 287 -6.15 14.48 5.83
N ALA A 288 -5.54 14.98 6.90
CA ALA A 288 -5.79 16.33 7.40
C ALA A 288 -5.36 17.43 6.41
N GLY A 289 -4.43 17.11 5.50
CA GLY A 289 -4.02 18.02 4.43
C GLY A 289 -4.91 17.97 3.19
N ILE A 290 -5.83 17.01 3.08
CA ILE A 290 -6.71 16.87 1.92
C ILE A 290 -7.83 17.91 1.97
N SER A 291 -8.10 18.54 0.82
CA SER A 291 -9.19 19.51 0.64
C SER A 291 -9.84 19.34 -0.73
N GLY A 292 -11.05 19.88 -0.91
CA GLY A 292 -11.85 19.66 -2.12
C GLY A 292 -12.50 18.27 -2.14
N SER A 293 -13.05 17.89 -3.29
CA SER A 293 -13.62 16.57 -3.54
C SER A 293 -13.56 16.17 -5.02
N GLY A 294 -13.66 14.87 -5.30
CA GLY A 294 -13.57 14.28 -6.63
C GLY A 294 -12.36 14.76 -7.42
N LYS A 295 -12.57 15.17 -8.68
CA LYS A 295 -11.49 15.67 -9.55
C LYS A 295 -10.84 16.98 -9.05
N SER A 296 -11.52 17.71 -8.16
CA SER A 296 -11.06 18.98 -7.60
C SER A 296 -10.20 18.81 -6.34
N THR A 297 -10.07 17.59 -5.82
CA THR A 297 -9.28 17.31 -4.61
C THR A 297 -7.84 17.84 -4.73
N ARG A 298 -7.29 18.26 -3.60
CA ARG A 298 -5.91 18.70 -3.42
C ARG A 298 -5.33 18.02 -2.19
N ILE A 299 -4.15 17.44 -2.32
CA ILE A 299 -3.38 16.91 -1.19
C ILE A 299 -2.57 18.02 -0.50
N GLY A 300 -2.29 17.85 0.79
CA GLY A 300 -1.60 18.85 1.61
C GLY A 300 -0.07 18.80 1.58
N ILE A 301 0.52 18.15 0.57
CA ILE A 301 1.99 18.01 0.47
C ILE A 301 2.57 19.25 -0.23
N PRO A 302 3.56 19.96 0.37
CA PRO A 302 4.06 21.22 -0.15
C PRO A 302 4.52 21.15 -1.61
N LYS A 303 3.93 21.99 -2.47
CA LYS A 303 4.21 22.09 -3.91
C LYS A 303 3.97 20.80 -4.72
N LYS A 304 3.29 19.79 -4.16
CA LYS A 304 3.04 18.49 -4.81
C LYS A 304 1.56 18.20 -5.07
N ALA A 305 0.70 19.21 -4.98
CA ALA A 305 -0.76 19.06 -5.11
C ALA A 305 -1.23 18.46 -6.46
N ASN A 306 -0.41 18.56 -7.51
CA ASN A 306 -0.66 18.00 -8.84
C ASN A 306 0.35 16.92 -9.24
N ASP A 307 1.24 16.51 -8.33
CA ASP A 307 2.24 15.47 -8.62
C ASP A 307 1.63 14.09 -8.30
N PRO A 308 1.40 13.24 -9.30
CA PRO A 308 0.79 11.92 -9.11
C PRO A 308 1.62 11.01 -8.18
N LYS A 309 2.92 11.27 -7.98
CA LYS A 309 3.76 10.47 -7.06
C LYS A 309 3.30 10.54 -5.60
N TYR A 310 2.44 11.50 -5.25
CA TYR A 310 2.06 11.84 -3.88
C TYR A 310 0.56 11.61 -3.58
N HIS A 311 -0.20 11.09 -4.53
CA HIS A 311 -1.60 10.74 -4.34
C HIS A 311 -1.66 9.27 -3.89
N TYR A 312 -2.16 9.07 -2.66
CA TYR A 312 -2.15 7.79 -1.98
C TYR A 312 -3.53 7.48 -1.40
N THR A 313 -4.21 6.53 -2.02
CA THR A 313 -5.50 6.00 -1.55
C THR A 313 -5.30 4.81 -0.62
N GLN A 314 -4.25 4.03 -0.84
CA GLN A 314 -4.03 2.76 -0.15
C GLN A 314 -3.96 2.92 1.38
N ASN A 315 -3.18 3.88 1.90
CA ASN A 315 -3.12 4.13 3.33
C ASN A 315 -4.47 4.59 3.91
N LEU A 316 -5.21 5.44 3.20
CA LEU A 316 -6.53 5.92 3.60
C LEU A 316 -7.53 4.76 3.69
N ALA A 317 -7.57 3.91 2.68
CA ALA A 317 -8.44 2.73 2.63
C ALA A 317 -8.08 1.71 3.73
N ILE A 318 -6.79 1.44 3.96
CA ILE A 318 -6.34 0.59 5.08
C ILE A 318 -6.76 1.20 6.43
N HIS A 319 -6.63 2.51 6.60
CA HIS A 319 -7.04 3.19 7.83
C HIS A 319 -8.55 3.05 8.06
N TYR A 320 -9.37 3.26 7.04
CA TYR A 320 -10.81 3.01 7.09
C TYR A 320 -11.10 1.56 7.50
N LEU A 321 -10.49 0.58 6.85
CA LEU A 321 -10.73 -0.84 7.12
C LEU A 321 -10.24 -1.31 8.50
N LEU A 322 -9.39 -0.53 9.19
CA LEU A 322 -8.95 -0.81 10.57
C LEU A 322 -9.69 -0.01 11.64
N THR A 323 -10.44 1.02 11.28
CA THR A 323 -11.05 1.96 12.24
C THR A 323 -12.55 2.19 12.02
N GLY A 324 -13.05 1.99 10.81
CA GLY A 324 -14.37 2.41 10.38
C GLY A 324 -14.56 3.93 10.39
N ASP A 325 -13.50 4.71 10.16
CA ASP A 325 -13.61 6.16 10.05
C ASP A 325 -13.97 6.57 8.61
N ASP A 326 -15.24 6.88 8.37
CA ASP A 326 -15.80 7.15 7.04
C ASP A 326 -15.09 8.33 6.33
N ARG A 327 -14.47 9.24 7.09
CA ARG A 327 -13.70 10.36 6.53
C ARG A 327 -12.47 9.93 5.75
N PHE A 328 -11.96 8.72 6.02
CA PHE A 328 -10.85 8.11 5.28
C PHE A 328 -11.35 7.34 4.06
N ARG A 329 -12.55 6.74 4.11
CA ARG A 329 -13.22 6.17 2.93
C ARG A 329 -13.49 7.26 1.89
N GLU A 330 -14.13 8.36 2.30
CA GLU A 330 -14.40 9.50 1.42
C GLU A 330 -13.12 10.11 0.83
N ALA A 331 -12.09 10.29 1.67
CA ALA A 331 -10.80 10.79 1.20
C ALA A 331 -10.11 9.84 0.22
N ALA A 332 -10.26 8.52 0.40
CA ALA A 332 -9.73 7.51 -0.52
C ALA A 332 -10.38 7.66 -1.91
N GLU A 333 -11.70 7.79 -1.96
CA GLU A 333 -12.45 8.02 -3.21
C GLU A 333 -12.05 9.33 -3.90
N ASP A 334 -11.91 10.39 -3.12
CA ASP A 334 -11.55 11.72 -3.60
C ASP A 334 -10.12 11.78 -4.16
N VAL A 335 -9.17 11.09 -3.53
CA VAL A 335 -7.78 11.00 -4.01
C VAL A 335 -7.70 10.15 -5.28
N ALA A 336 -8.40 9.02 -5.33
CA ALA A 336 -8.46 8.17 -6.53
C ALA A 336 -9.08 8.91 -7.72
N GLU A 337 -10.20 9.62 -7.51
CA GLU A 337 -10.82 10.44 -8.55
C GLU A 337 -9.87 11.55 -9.03
N ARG A 338 -9.16 12.20 -8.12
CA ARG A 338 -8.16 13.22 -8.47
C ARG A 338 -7.02 12.66 -9.30
N MET A 339 -6.55 11.46 -8.98
CA MET A 339 -5.49 10.79 -9.73
C MET A 339 -5.89 10.65 -11.22
N THR A 340 -7.15 10.33 -11.52
CA THR A 340 -7.68 10.25 -12.91
C THR A 340 -7.66 11.59 -13.66
N ALA A 341 -7.68 12.70 -12.93
CA ALA A 341 -7.69 14.04 -13.51
C ALA A 341 -6.28 14.59 -13.81
N ILE A 342 -5.24 14.02 -13.20
CA ILE A 342 -3.86 14.52 -13.29
C ILE A 342 -2.89 13.56 -13.99
N TRP A 343 -3.28 12.30 -14.19
CA TRP A 343 -2.43 11.31 -14.85
C TRP A 343 -3.23 10.34 -15.72
N ASN A 344 -2.59 9.80 -16.76
CA ASN A 344 -3.21 8.94 -17.76
C ASN A 344 -2.49 7.58 -17.84
N PRO A 345 -3.21 6.44 -17.69
CA PRO A 345 -2.60 5.11 -17.74
C PRO A 345 -2.11 4.70 -19.13
N ARG A 346 -2.58 5.36 -20.20
CA ARG A 346 -2.21 5.04 -21.58
C ARG A 346 -0.90 5.71 -21.93
N TYR A 347 0.12 4.90 -22.19
CA TYR A 347 1.37 5.36 -22.78
C TYR A 347 1.14 5.86 -24.21
N LYS A 348 1.60 7.07 -24.53
CA LYS A 348 1.44 7.72 -25.86
C LYS A 348 2.78 8.01 -26.56
N GLY A 349 3.90 7.45 -26.10
CA GLY A 349 5.23 7.64 -26.68
C GLY A 349 6.26 8.33 -25.77
N LYS A 350 7.40 8.71 -26.35
CA LYS A 350 8.57 9.22 -25.59
C LYS A 350 8.36 10.57 -24.90
N ASP A 351 7.47 11.41 -25.42
CA ASP A 351 7.26 12.80 -24.98
C ASP A 351 6.08 12.93 -24.00
N THR A 352 5.61 11.82 -23.43
CA THR A 352 4.32 11.80 -22.72
C THR A 352 4.37 12.22 -21.27
N GLY A 353 5.50 12.75 -20.80
CA GLY A 353 5.62 13.31 -19.45
C GLY A 353 5.27 12.29 -18.35
N LEU A 354 6.29 11.63 -17.79
CA LEU A 354 6.19 10.83 -16.57
C LEU A 354 5.25 9.61 -16.66
N TRP A 355 5.30 8.83 -17.75
CA TRP A 355 4.78 7.46 -17.74
C TRP A 355 5.89 6.51 -17.29
N THR A 356 5.82 6.05 -16.04
CA THR A 356 6.76 5.07 -15.46
C THR A 356 5.97 4.02 -14.67
N GLU A 357 6.57 2.87 -14.35
CA GLU A 357 5.90 1.80 -13.59
C GLU A 357 5.50 2.27 -12.19
N ARG A 358 6.24 3.20 -11.60
CA ARG A 358 5.86 3.84 -10.33
C ARG A 358 4.52 4.56 -10.45
N HIS A 359 4.33 5.36 -11.49
CA HIS A 359 3.09 6.10 -11.70
C HIS A 359 1.94 5.14 -12.02
N ALA A 360 2.17 4.19 -12.92
CA ALA A 360 1.20 3.15 -13.27
C ALA A 360 0.76 2.33 -12.04
N GLY A 361 1.71 2.01 -11.16
CA GLY A 361 1.45 1.28 -9.92
C GLY A 361 0.63 2.08 -8.92
N PHE A 362 1.01 3.34 -8.63
CA PHE A 362 0.21 4.18 -7.73
C PHE A 362 -1.20 4.44 -8.28
N PHE A 363 -1.33 4.70 -9.58
CA PHE A 363 -2.63 4.87 -10.22
C PHE A 363 -3.53 3.65 -10.03
N LEU A 364 -3.00 2.44 -10.25
CA LEU A 364 -3.78 1.21 -10.10
C LEU A 364 -4.09 0.89 -8.64
N LEU A 365 -3.15 1.12 -7.72
CA LEU A 365 -3.38 0.98 -6.29
C LEU A 365 -4.48 1.96 -5.82
N ASP A 366 -4.49 3.18 -6.35
CA ASP A 366 -5.50 4.17 -6.03
C ASP A 366 -6.90 3.69 -6.41
N LEU A 367 -7.08 3.28 -7.66
CA LEU A 367 -8.37 2.80 -8.16
C LEU A 367 -8.82 1.51 -7.46
N THR A 368 -7.90 0.56 -7.25
CA THR A 368 -8.25 -0.74 -6.67
C THR A 368 -8.66 -0.59 -5.19
N TYR A 369 -7.93 0.22 -4.40
CA TYR A 369 -8.30 0.45 -3.01
C TYR A 369 -9.57 1.30 -2.87
N ALA A 370 -9.81 2.28 -3.76
CA ALA A 370 -11.08 3.00 -3.79
C ALA A 370 -12.24 2.04 -4.09
N ALA A 371 -12.12 1.19 -5.11
CA ALA A 371 -13.13 0.18 -5.43
C ALA A 371 -13.43 -0.75 -4.24
N MET A 372 -12.41 -1.13 -3.46
CA MET A 372 -12.57 -2.00 -2.28
C MET A 372 -13.37 -1.37 -1.13
N VAL A 373 -13.28 -0.05 -0.94
CA VAL A 373 -13.88 0.63 0.23
C VAL A 373 -15.13 1.42 -0.09
N SER A 374 -15.36 1.73 -1.37
CA SER A 374 -16.60 2.36 -1.83
C SER A 374 -17.79 1.43 -1.66
N ASP A 375 -18.86 1.97 -1.10
CA ASP A 375 -20.16 1.32 -0.94
C ASP A 375 -21.11 1.62 -2.11
N ASP A 376 -20.98 2.77 -2.75
CA ASP A 376 -21.84 3.23 -3.86
C ASP A 376 -21.09 3.46 -5.18
N ARG A 377 -19.75 3.51 -5.14
CA ARG A 377 -18.88 3.80 -6.30
C ARG A 377 -17.89 2.69 -6.66
N SER A 378 -18.05 1.50 -6.07
CA SER A 378 -17.13 0.37 -6.30
C SER A 378 -16.98 0.05 -7.80
N ASP A 379 -18.11 -0.07 -8.52
CA ASP A 379 -18.12 -0.38 -9.96
C ASP A 379 -17.45 0.70 -10.82
N HIS A 380 -17.56 1.98 -10.43
CA HIS A 380 -16.92 3.10 -11.13
C HIS A 380 -15.39 2.99 -11.06
N PHE A 381 -14.85 2.84 -9.85
CA PHE A 381 -13.40 2.68 -9.68
C PHE A 381 -12.89 1.36 -10.27
N GLN A 382 -13.70 0.31 -10.22
CA GLN A 382 -13.38 -0.96 -10.85
C GLN A 382 -13.26 -0.85 -12.38
N ALA A 383 -14.18 -0.14 -13.03
CA ALA A 383 -14.12 0.10 -14.48
C ALA A 383 -12.86 0.89 -14.87
N LEU A 384 -12.49 1.89 -14.08
CA LEU A 384 -11.25 2.65 -14.28
C LEU A 384 -10.00 1.76 -14.08
N ALA A 385 -10.02 0.87 -13.09
CA ALA A 385 -8.92 -0.07 -12.86
C ALA A 385 -8.80 -1.08 -14.01
N ASP A 386 -9.93 -1.55 -14.55
CA ASP A 386 -9.97 -2.43 -15.72
C ASP A 386 -9.34 -1.73 -16.95
N ASP A 387 -9.69 -0.47 -17.21
CA ASP A 387 -9.11 0.37 -18.28
C ASP A 387 -7.60 0.57 -18.13
N ALA A 388 -7.14 0.85 -16.90
CA ALA A 388 -5.72 1.01 -16.61
C ALA A 388 -4.94 -0.28 -16.88
N VAL A 389 -5.47 -1.42 -16.45
CA VAL A 389 -4.83 -2.73 -16.69
C VAL A 389 -4.80 -3.06 -18.18
N ASP A 390 -5.85 -2.75 -18.94
CA ASP A 390 -5.82 -2.91 -20.40
C ASP A 390 -4.70 -2.09 -21.04
N ALA A 391 -4.52 -0.83 -20.60
CA ALA A 391 -3.43 0.01 -21.06
C ALA A 391 -2.06 -0.60 -20.74
N TYR A 392 -1.86 -1.13 -19.54
CA TYR A 392 -0.57 -1.70 -19.12
C TYR A 392 -0.25 -3.01 -19.86
N LEU A 393 -1.25 -3.88 -20.03
CA LEU A 393 -1.10 -5.10 -20.81
C LEU A 393 -0.81 -4.80 -22.28
N ALA A 394 -1.43 -3.76 -22.84
CA ALA A 394 -1.13 -3.29 -24.19
C ALA A 394 0.32 -2.80 -24.31
N VAL A 395 0.83 -2.05 -23.32
CA VAL A 395 2.24 -1.62 -23.29
C VAL A 395 3.17 -2.83 -23.28
N GLN A 396 2.99 -3.77 -22.34
CA GLN A 396 3.83 -4.97 -22.25
C GLN A 396 3.77 -5.80 -23.53
N ALA A 397 2.61 -5.91 -24.18
CA ALA A 397 2.45 -6.70 -25.40
C ALA A 397 3.06 -6.03 -26.65
N THR A 398 3.05 -4.69 -26.70
CA THR A 398 3.37 -3.94 -27.92
C THR A 398 4.83 -3.54 -28.00
N TYR A 399 5.40 -3.04 -26.90
CA TYR A 399 6.69 -2.38 -26.91
C TYR A 399 7.83 -3.28 -26.41
N PRO A 400 9.07 -3.11 -26.93
CA PRO A 400 9.36 -2.42 -28.18
C PRO A 400 8.71 -3.13 -29.37
N ALA A 401 8.30 -2.36 -30.38
CA ALA A 401 7.63 -2.91 -31.55
C ALA A 401 8.53 -3.91 -32.28
N GLY A 402 7.97 -5.09 -32.60
CA GLY A 402 8.73 -6.18 -33.24
C GLY A 402 9.53 -7.05 -32.27
N TYR A 403 9.53 -6.77 -30.96
CA TYR A 403 10.15 -7.64 -29.98
C TYR A 403 9.38 -8.98 -29.89
N SER A 404 10.07 -10.10 -30.12
CA SER A 404 9.43 -11.40 -30.37
C SER A 404 9.30 -12.31 -29.16
N ASP A 405 10.02 -12.06 -28.06
CA ASP A 405 9.88 -12.88 -26.86
C ASP A 405 8.54 -12.58 -26.20
N GLN A 406 7.70 -13.62 -26.06
CA GLN A 406 6.37 -13.53 -25.44
C GLN A 406 6.37 -14.00 -23.99
N ASN A 407 7.46 -14.64 -23.55
CA ASN A 407 7.59 -15.29 -22.24
C ASN A 407 8.38 -14.45 -21.23
N ALA A 408 9.21 -13.53 -21.69
CA ALA A 408 9.96 -12.57 -20.88
C ALA A 408 9.80 -11.18 -21.50
N ARG A 409 8.89 -10.39 -20.91
CA ARG A 409 8.56 -9.02 -21.34
C ARG A 409 8.34 -8.11 -20.16
N CYS A 410 8.89 -6.91 -20.18
CA CYS A 410 8.54 -5.88 -19.22
C CYS A 410 7.53 -4.87 -19.79
N PHE A 411 7.13 -3.90 -18.96
CA PHE A 411 6.23 -2.82 -19.37
C PHE A 411 7.01 -1.75 -20.14
N ALA A 412 7.57 -2.16 -21.28
CA ALA A 412 8.57 -1.37 -21.99
C ALA A 412 8.03 -0.02 -22.45
N HIS A 413 8.75 1.03 -22.11
CA HIS A 413 8.51 2.39 -22.53
C HIS A 413 9.85 3.06 -22.86
N HIS A 414 9.82 4.18 -23.57
CA HIS A 414 11.05 4.88 -23.93
C HIS A 414 11.59 5.62 -22.70
N ALA A 415 12.92 5.59 -22.47
CA ALA A 415 13.56 6.28 -21.34
C ALA A 415 13.19 7.78 -21.23
N GLY A 416 12.91 8.44 -22.36
CA GLY A 416 12.40 9.81 -22.39
C GLY A 416 11.10 10.04 -21.58
N ALA A 417 10.28 9.01 -21.37
CA ALA A 417 9.11 9.09 -20.51
C ALA A 417 9.46 9.19 -19.01
N HIS A 418 10.68 8.83 -18.61
CA HIS A 418 11.27 9.14 -17.31
C HIS A 418 11.90 10.55 -17.25
N GLY A 419 11.97 11.29 -18.38
CA GLY A 419 12.81 12.47 -18.50
C GLY A 419 14.29 12.13 -18.77
N GLU A 420 14.59 10.88 -19.09
CA GLU A 420 15.97 10.37 -19.19
C GLU A 420 16.47 10.32 -20.64
N GLY A 421 17.78 10.57 -20.80
CA GLY A 421 18.43 10.68 -22.10
C GLY A 421 18.98 9.36 -22.69
N TYR A 422 18.66 8.20 -22.12
CA TYR A 422 19.31 6.93 -22.48
C TYR A 422 19.01 6.46 -23.92
N GLY A 423 17.85 6.84 -24.47
CA GLY A 423 17.54 6.67 -25.89
C GLY A 423 17.11 5.27 -26.32
N TYR A 424 16.66 4.41 -25.39
CA TYR A 424 16.18 3.06 -25.70
C TYR A 424 14.90 2.69 -24.95
N TRP A 425 14.29 1.57 -25.39
CA TRP A 425 13.10 0.98 -24.79
C TRP A 425 13.49 0.07 -23.65
N GLY A 426 12.77 0.21 -22.54
CA GLY A 426 13.10 -0.51 -21.33
C GLY A 426 12.10 -0.24 -20.22
N CYS A 427 12.50 -0.58 -19.03
CA CYS A 427 11.68 -0.54 -17.83
C CYS A 427 12.59 -0.52 -16.61
N SER A 428 12.07 -0.09 -15.47
CA SER A 428 12.82 -0.08 -14.22
C SER A 428 12.51 -1.33 -13.40
N PRO A 429 13.51 -2.21 -13.14
CA PRO A 429 13.36 -3.36 -12.24
C PRO A 429 12.79 -2.99 -10.87
N TRP A 430 13.21 -1.86 -10.32
CA TRP A 430 12.83 -1.46 -8.97
C TRP A 430 11.54 -0.65 -8.94
N MET A 431 11.29 0.29 -9.86
CA MET A 431 9.98 0.99 -9.93
C MET A 431 8.83 0.01 -10.21
N SER A 432 9.11 -1.08 -10.92
CA SER A 432 8.16 -2.16 -11.18
C SER A 432 7.59 -2.81 -9.92
N ALA A 433 8.23 -2.69 -8.75
CA ALA A 433 7.68 -3.23 -7.51
C ALA A 433 6.32 -2.62 -7.15
N ILE A 434 6.11 -1.33 -7.37
CA ILE A 434 4.81 -0.68 -7.08
C ILE A 434 3.76 -1.11 -8.11
N LEU A 435 4.15 -1.24 -9.38
CA LEU A 435 3.24 -1.76 -10.41
C LEU A 435 2.82 -3.20 -10.11
N VAL A 436 3.76 -4.06 -9.73
CA VAL A 436 3.46 -5.46 -9.37
C VAL A 436 2.59 -5.55 -8.12
N ASP A 437 2.76 -4.65 -7.15
CA ASP A 437 1.88 -4.55 -5.98
C ASP A 437 0.43 -4.24 -6.39
N GLY A 438 0.24 -3.25 -7.27
CA GLY A 438 -1.08 -2.91 -7.83
C GLY A 438 -1.68 -4.03 -8.68
N LEU A 439 -0.88 -4.65 -9.56
CA LEU A 439 -1.33 -5.73 -10.45
C LEU A 439 -1.70 -7.00 -9.67
N ASP A 440 -0.93 -7.37 -8.65
CA ASP A 440 -1.25 -8.55 -7.83
C ASP A 440 -2.53 -8.32 -7.02
N LEU A 441 -2.68 -7.15 -6.39
CA LEU A 441 -3.90 -6.78 -5.70
C LEU A 441 -5.10 -6.82 -6.65
N TYR A 442 -5.04 -6.13 -7.79
CA TYR A 442 -6.09 -6.15 -8.80
C TYR A 442 -6.43 -7.58 -9.25
N ALA A 443 -5.42 -8.43 -9.49
CA ALA A 443 -5.64 -9.81 -9.90
C ALA A 443 -6.30 -10.68 -8.82
N ASN A 444 -6.03 -10.39 -7.54
CA ASN A 444 -6.70 -11.05 -6.42
C ASN A 444 -8.17 -10.61 -6.33
N GLU A 445 -8.44 -9.30 -6.48
CA GLU A 445 -9.78 -8.73 -6.37
C GLU A 445 -10.69 -9.10 -7.55
N ARG A 446 -10.15 -9.13 -8.78
CA ARG A 446 -10.93 -9.53 -9.96
C ARG A 446 -11.16 -11.01 -10.09
N GLY A 447 -10.17 -11.82 -9.71
CA GLY A 447 -10.21 -13.26 -9.93
C GLY A 447 -10.42 -13.64 -11.41
N GLY A 448 -10.84 -14.89 -11.63
CA GLY A 448 -11.23 -15.40 -12.94
C GLY A 448 -10.14 -15.31 -14.03
N GLN A 449 -10.60 -15.22 -15.29
CA GLN A 449 -9.73 -15.11 -16.46
C GLN A 449 -8.91 -13.81 -16.44
N ARG A 450 -9.52 -12.70 -16.00
CA ARG A 450 -8.84 -11.40 -15.95
C ARG A 450 -7.69 -11.40 -14.96
N GLY A 451 -7.90 -11.89 -13.74
CA GLY A 451 -6.83 -12.06 -12.76
C GLY A 451 -5.72 -12.99 -13.26
N SER A 452 -6.07 -14.06 -13.98
CA SER A 452 -5.10 -14.98 -14.58
C SER A 452 -4.21 -14.31 -15.65
N GLN A 453 -4.81 -13.46 -16.49
CA GLN A 453 -4.10 -12.67 -17.50
C GLN A 453 -3.05 -11.75 -16.85
N VAL A 454 -3.44 -11.05 -15.77
CA VAL A 454 -2.55 -10.15 -15.04
C VAL A 454 -1.43 -10.91 -14.32
N ARG A 455 -1.72 -12.04 -13.67
CA ARG A 455 -0.67 -12.89 -13.08
C ARG A 455 0.34 -13.35 -14.14
N SER A 456 -0.13 -13.69 -15.33
CA SER A 456 0.75 -14.02 -16.47
C SER A 456 1.66 -12.84 -16.85
N SER A 457 1.16 -11.60 -16.87
CA SER A 457 1.99 -10.41 -17.13
C SER A 457 3.08 -10.21 -16.07
N ILE A 458 2.79 -10.48 -14.80
CA ILE A 458 3.78 -10.40 -13.71
C ILE A 458 4.88 -11.45 -13.91
N VAL A 459 4.52 -12.67 -14.32
CA VAL A 459 5.49 -13.74 -14.63
C VAL A 459 6.42 -13.33 -15.77
N LYS A 460 5.89 -12.72 -16.84
CA LYS A 460 6.69 -12.21 -17.96
C LYS A 460 7.68 -11.14 -17.50
N LEU A 461 7.24 -10.21 -16.65
CA LEU A 461 8.11 -9.16 -16.10
C LEU A 461 9.22 -9.75 -15.24
N GLY A 462 8.91 -10.67 -14.32
CA GLY A 462 9.92 -11.31 -13.48
C GLY A 462 11.00 -12.03 -14.29
N ARG A 463 10.61 -12.71 -15.37
CA ARG A 463 11.55 -13.36 -16.30
C ARG A 463 12.39 -12.35 -17.09
N ALA A 464 11.81 -11.24 -17.52
CA ALA A 464 12.56 -10.17 -18.18
C ALA A 464 13.63 -9.59 -17.25
N ILE A 465 13.26 -9.27 -15.99
CA ILE A 465 14.22 -8.74 -15.01
C ILE A 465 15.30 -9.77 -14.69
N LEU A 466 14.95 -11.06 -14.58
CA LEU A 466 15.95 -12.10 -14.36
C LEU A 466 16.99 -12.16 -15.48
N ARG A 467 16.56 -11.96 -16.73
CA ARG A 467 17.41 -12.05 -17.92
C ARG A 467 18.25 -10.79 -18.12
N ASP A 468 17.64 -9.62 -18.03
CA ASP A 468 18.22 -8.35 -18.50
C ASP A 468 18.35 -7.30 -17.39
N GLY A 469 17.68 -7.49 -16.26
CA GLY A 469 17.50 -6.46 -15.24
C GLY A 469 18.59 -6.37 -14.18
N LEU A 470 19.63 -7.19 -14.28
CA LEU A 470 20.71 -7.29 -13.31
C LEU A 470 22.06 -7.06 -13.97
N ASP A 471 22.92 -6.27 -13.32
CA ASP A 471 24.31 -6.05 -13.75
C ASP A 471 25.19 -7.31 -13.54
N ALA A 472 26.47 -7.22 -13.90
CA ALA A 472 27.43 -8.32 -13.73
C ALA A 472 27.67 -8.73 -12.26
N SER A 473 27.46 -7.82 -11.31
CA SER A 473 27.48 -8.10 -9.88
C SER A 473 26.16 -8.71 -9.38
N GLY A 474 25.14 -8.73 -10.24
CA GLY A 474 23.75 -9.10 -10.04
C GLY A 474 22.95 -8.07 -9.24
N LYS A 475 23.33 -6.79 -9.30
CA LYS A 475 22.58 -5.63 -8.78
C LYS A 475 21.51 -5.22 -9.78
N PRO A 476 20.29 -4.87 -9.34
CA PRO A 476 19.28 -4.36 -10.25
C PRO A 476 19.72 -3.06 -10.92
N PHE A 477 19.48 -2.94 -12.23
CA PHE A 477 19.62 -1.68 -12.93
C PHE A 477 18.56 -0.67 -12.47
N TYR A 478 18.86 0.63 -12.61
CA TYR A 478 17.87 1.69 -12.53
C TYR A 478 16.85 1.55 -13.66
N PHE A 479 17.37 1.36 -14.88
CA PHE A 479 16.60 1.15 -16.10
C PHE A 479 17.27 0.04 -16.92
N MET A 480 16.52 -1.00 -17.28
CA MET A 480 17.00 -2.11 -18.11
C MET A 480 16.43 -1.99 -19.52
N GLY A 481 17.23 -2.27 -20.53
CA GLY A 481 16.77 -2.28 -21.91
C GLY A 481 16.09 -3.60 -22.27
N GLU A 482 14.91 -3.52 -22.88
CA GLU A 482 14.17 -4.72 -23.29
C GLU A 482 14.79 -5.33 -24.54
N GLY A 483 15.48 -6.47 -24.38
CA GLY A 483 16.00 -7.27 -25.49
C GLY A 483 17.23 -6.69 -26.20
N ASN A 484 17.93 -5.72 -25.60
CA ASN A 484 19.11 -5.09 -26.20
C ASN A 484 20.38 -5.10 -25.31
N ASN A 485 20.32 -5.75 -24.13
CA ASN A 485 21.41 -5.86 -23.14
C ASN A 485 21.96 -4.52 -22.62
N GLN A 486 21.23 -3.41 -22.80
CA GLN A 486 21.57 -2.13 -22.18
C GLN A 486 21.02 -2.07 -20.77
N GLY A 487 21.67 -1.30 -19.90
CA GLY A 487 21.21 -1.10 -18.54
C GLY A 487 21.93 0.06 -17.88
N GLU A 488 21.17 0.93 -17.24
CA GLU A 488 21.70 2.04 -16.45
C GLU A 488 21.93 1.58 -15.02
N GLU A 489 23.18 1.63 -14.58
CA GLU A 489 23.54 1.29 -13.21
C GLU A 489 22.95 2.30 -12.24
N ASP A 490 22.37 1.77 -11.17
CA ASP A 490 22.02 2.57 -10.01
C ASP A 490 23.24 2.65 -9.09
N PRO A 491 23.73 3.82 -8.66
CA PRO A 491 24.83 3.89 -7.71
C PRO A 491 24.42 3.41 -6.30
N ASP A 492 23.13 3.41 -5.97
CA ASP A 492 22.62 3.19 -4.62
C ASP A 492 22.32 1.73 -4.31
N ASN A 493 22.62 1.32 -3.07
CA ASN A 493 22.34 -0.04 -2.60
C ASN A 493 20.94 -0.17 -1.99
N GLU A 494 19.99 0.61 -2.47
CA GLU A 494 18.65 0.72 -1.91
C GLU A 494 17.65 -0.18 -2.63
N HIS A 495 17.99 -0.72 -3.81
CA HIS A 495 17.00 -1.30 -4.73
C HIS A 495 17.02 -2.82 -4.86
N TRP A 496 17.73 -3.50 -3.95
CA TRP A 496 17.82 -4.97 -3.94
C TRP A 496 16.48 -5.64 -3.63
N GLY A 497 15.70 -5.04 -2.71
CA GLY A 497 14.49 -5.65 -2.19
C GLY A 497 13.34 -5.65 -3.20
N GLU A 498 13.24 -4.61 -4.02
CA GLU A 498 12.16 -4.39 -4.98
C GLU A 498 12.25 -5.37 -6.14
N ALA A 499 13.45 -5.55 -6.71
CA ALA A 499 13.66 -6.57 -7.72
C ALA A 499 13.40 -7.98 -7.16
N ALA A 500 13.83 -8.24 -5.91
CA ALA A 500 13.53 -9.51 -5.23
C ALA A 500 12.02 -9.73 -5.08
N TYR A 501 11.28 -8.68 -4.72
CA TYR A 501 9.83 -8.73 -4.60
C TYR A 501 9.14 -9.03 -5.93
N VAL A 502 9.48 -8.31 -7.00
CA VAL A 502 8.91 -8.56 -8.34
C VAL A 502 9.13 -10.01 -8.76
N MET A 503 10.36 -10.52 -8.60
CA MET A 503 10.67 -11.92 -8.94
C MET A 503 9.98 -12.92 -8.02
N ALA A 504 9.73 -12.60 -6.76
CA ALA A 504 9.03 -13.48 -5.83
C ALA A 504 7.54 -13.60 -6.17
N VAL A 505 6.87 -12.49 -6.52
CA VAL A 505 5.48 -12.53 -6.99
C VAL A 505 5.40 -13.32 -8.31
N ALA A 506 6.32 -13.07 -9.24
CA ALA A 506 6.43 -13.84 -10.48
C ALA A 506 6.67 -15.34 -10.22
N TYR A 507 7.54 -15.70 -9.28
CA TYR A 507 7.75 -17.08 -8.86
C TYR A 507 6.48 -17.70 -8.28
N HIS A 508 5.75 -16.97 -7.42
CA HIS A 508 4.54 -17.47 -6.78
C HIS A 508 3.48 -17.89 -7.81
N HIS A 509 3.32 -17.11 -8.89
CA HIS A 509 2.33 -17.38 -9.94
C HIS A 509 2.84 -18.32 -11.04
N GLY A 510 4.13 -18.29 -11.36
CA GLY A 510 4.72 -19.05 -12.49
C GLY A 510 5.49 -20.31 -12.11
N ARG A 511 5.88 -20.45 -10.83
CA ARG A 511 6.67 -21.55 -10.26
C ARG A 511 8.01 -21.82 -10.97
N ASP A 512 8.61 -20.78 -11.54
CA ASP A 512 9.90 -20.83 -12.21
C ASP A 512 11.05 -20.91 -11.19
N ALA A 513 11.77 -22.04 -11.15
CA ALA A 513 12.84 -22.28 -10.18
C ALA A 513 14.03 -21.30 -10.31
N ALA A 514 14.24 -20.73 -11.50
CA ALA A 514 15.30 -19.74 -11.70
C ALA A 514 14.97 -18.42 -10.99
N LEU A 515 13.69 -18.02 -11.00
CA LEU A 515 13.21 -16.86 -10.22
C LEU A 515 13.42 -17.08 -8.72
N ALA A 516 13.03 -18.24 -8.18
CA ALA A 516 13.25 -18.53 -6.75
C ALA A 516 14.74 -18.44 -6.35
N SER A 517 15.64 -18.94 -7.19
CA SER A 517 17.08 -18.86 -6.97
C SER A 517 17.59 -17.41 -6.99
N ALA A 518 17.09 -16.60 -7.92
CA ALA A 518 17.42 -15.19 -8.04
C ALA A 518 16.89 -14.37 -6.85
N VAL A 519 15.67 -14.63 -6.39
CA VAL A 519 15.11 -14.00 -5.17
C VAL A 519 16.02 -14.27 -3.98
N LYS A 520 16.41 -15.53 -3.75
CA LYS A 520 17.33 -15.88 -2.65
C LYS A 520 18.67 -15.14 -2.75
N SER A 521 19.21 -15.00 -3.96
CA SER A 521 20.45 -14.25 -4.21
C SER A 521 20.28 -12.75 -3.89
N LEU A 522 19.22 -12.12 -4.40
CA LEU A 522 18.94 -10.71 -4.17
C LEU A 522 18.68 -10.40 -2.69
N VAL A 523 17.94 -11.25 -1.98
CA VAL A 523 17.73 -11.07 -0.53
C VAL A 523 19.03 -11.26 0.26
N GLY A 524 19.88 -12.20 -0.14
CA GLY A 524 21.23 -12.32 0.45
C GLY A 524 22.08 -11.07 0.24
N LYS A 525 21.95 -10.41 -0.92
CA LYS A 525 22.62 -9.12 -1.19
C LYS A 525 21.99 -7.96 -0.43
N LEU A 526 20.67 -7.92 -0.29
CA LEU A 526 19.97 -6.97 0.59
C LEU A 526 20.49 -7.08 2.02
N GLN A 527 20.63 -8.29 2.56
CA GLN A 527 21.19 -8.52 3.90
C GLN A 527 22.61 -7.98 4.03
N LYS A 528 23.44 -8.15 3.00
CA LYS A 528 24.86 -7.76 3.03
C LYS A 528 25.09 -6.28 2.75
N HIS A 529 24.38 -5.72 1.77
CA HIS A 529 24.65 -4.41 1.15
C HIS A 529 23.50 -3.42 1.30
N GLY A 530 22.27 -3.89 1.57
CA GLY A 530 21.08 -3.06 1.69
C GLY A 530 21.21 -2.00 2.77
N ARG A 531 20.72 -0.79 2.45
CA ARG A 531 20.69 0.36 3.35
C ARG A 531 19.41 1.17 3.14
N ALA A 532 18.85 1.71 4.22
CA ALA A 532 17.77 2.71 4.17
C ALA A 532 18.18 3.96 5.00
N PRO A 533 19.14 4.75 4.49
CA PRO A 533 19.73 5.86 5.24
C PRO A 533 18.76 7.02 5.45
N HIS A 534 17.85 7.23 4.52
CA HIS A 534 16.88 8.33 4.52
C HIS A 534 15.44 7.81 4.58
N MET A 535 14.49 8.68 4.94
CA MET A 535 13.06 8.32 4.99
C MET A 535 12.53 7.89 3.61
N ARG A 536 12.91 8.60 2.53
CA ARG A 536 12.59 8.23 1.15
C ARG A 536 12.99 6.77 0.86
N SER A 537 14.25 6.43 1.14
CA SER A 537 14.81 5.09 0.97
C SER A 537 14.10 4.02 1.81
N PHE A 538 13.78 4.36 3.06
CA PHE A 538 13.02 3.50 3.97
C PHE A 538 11.61 3.24 3.44
N ASN A 539 10.88 4.28 3.04
CA ASN A 539 9.53 4.15 2.52
C ASN A 539 9.54 3.23 1.30
N TRP A 540 10.49 3.42 0.38
CA TRP A 540 10.64 2.59 -0.81
C TRP A 540 10.84 1.09 -0.46
N GLN A 541 11.89 0.78 0.30
CA GLN A 541 12.26 -0.61 0.64
C GLN A 541 11.28 -1.31 1.57
N CYS A 542 10.58 -0.55 2.39
CA CYS A 542 9.74 -1.10 3.45
C CYS A 542 8.25 -1.07 3.10
N ARG A 543 7.88 -0.56 1.93
CA ARG A 543 6.50 -0.57 1.42
C ARG A 543 6.12 -1.89 0.81
N SER A 544 6.56 -2.20 -0.41
CA SER A 544 6.12 -3.40 -1.14
C SER A 544 7.06 -4.58 -0.90
N ALA A 545 8.38 -4.32 -0.85
CA ALA A 545 9.36 -5.38 -0.84
C ALA A 545 9.35 -6.27 0.41
N VAL A 546 8.85 -5.76 1.55
CA VAL A 546 8.68 -6.53 2.79
C VAL A 546 7.71 -7.72 2.66
N ALA A 547 6.91 -7.76 1.59
CA ALA A 547 6.03 -8.87 1.24
C ALA A 547 6.75 -10.07 0.61
N THR A 548 8.00 -9.90 0.14
CA THR A 548 8.78 -10.95 -0.53
C THR A 548 8.74 -12.31 0.19
N PRO A 549 8.97 -12.40 1.52
CA PRO A 549 8.98 -13.68 2.20
C PRO A 549 7.65 -14.42 2.10
N ALA A 550 6.53 -13.69 2.10
CA ALA A 550 5.21 -14.27 2.00
C ALA A 550 5.01 -14.97 0.65
N TYR A 551 5.55 -14.45 -0.44
CA TYR A 551 5.47 -15.07 -1.77
C TYR A 551 6.41 -16.27 -1.96
N MET A 552 7.41 -16.42 -1.07
CA MET A 552 8.39 -17.50 -1.09
C MET A 552 8.02 -18.68 -0.17
N GLN A 553 6.97 -18.54 0.65
CA GLN A 553 6.27 -19.63 1.33
C GLN A 553 5.27 -20.27 0.35
#